data_AF-A0A6N4AJD9-F1
#
_entry.id   AF-A0A6N4AJD9-F1
#
_cell.length_a   1.000
_cell.length_b   1.000
_cell.length_c   1.000
_cell.angle_alpha   90.00
_cell.angle_beta   90.00
_cell.angle_gamma   90.00
#
_symmetry.space_group_name_H-M   'P 1'
#
loop_
_entity.id
_entity.type
_entity.pdbx_description
1 polymer ?
#
loop_
_entity_poly.entity_id
_entity_poly.type
_entity_poly.pdbx_seq_one_letter_code
_entity_poly.pdbx_strand_id
1 'polypeptide(L)'
;MAKAVTNSLTKKRRRVSDIVLKSLIFLSSGIVVALTLGMIIYIAVKGTEGMSLNFLTTPAFSYPYENYGVLGNIINTLYLVVITLIIATPVGVGAAIYLTEYAKQGRLTRIIEFTTETLAGIPSIIYGLFGSVFFYNIFKVNYSLLTGALTLSIMVLPTIIRTTQEAIKTVPMGYREGAVGLGAPKWHTIRTVVLPSCIDGILTSVILSIGRIVGESAALIFTAGIAAEVGINSLGDIFGKVMNQGGSLTVQLYQYAQRGGAEMKYAFSTALVLLVTVLIINICAKLVAYRIRKKRSV
;
A
#
# COMPACT_ATOMS: atom_id res chain seq x y z
N MET A 1 0.05 51.92 43.27
CA MET A 1 -0.74 51.91 42.03
C MET A 1 -0.34 50.71 41.19
N ALA A 2 -1.09 49.61 41.30
CA ALA A 2 -0.84 48.39 40.54
C ALA A 2 -1.41 48.55 39.12
N LYS A 3 -0.55 48.45 38.11
CA LYS A 3 -0.93 48.52 36.69
C LYS A 3 -1.55 47.17 36.32
N ALA A 4 -2.87 47.12 36.20
CA ALA A 4 -3.60 45.92 35.82
C ALA A 4 -3.10 45.40 34.45
N VAL A 5 -2.60 44.18 34.43
CA VAL A 5 -2.27 43.44 33.21
C VAL A 5 -3.59 42.99 32.58
N THR A 6 -4.23 43.86 31.81
CA THR A 6 -5.40 43.52 30.99
C THR A 6 -4.95 42.97 29.64
N ASN A 7 -4.26 41.82 29.63
CA ASN A 7 -4.09 41.03 28.42
C ASN A 7 -5.09 39.87 28.44
N SER A 8 -6.32 40.20 28.07
CA SER A 8 -7.38 39.23 27.84
C SER A 8 -7.01 38.31 26.68
N LEU A 9 -6.84 37.01 26.95
CA LEU A 9 -6.55 35.93 25.98
C LEU A 9 -7.65 35.73 24.91
N THR A 10 -8.71 36.55 24.91
CA THR A 10 -9.91 36.40 24.06
C THR A 10 -10.05 37.45 22.94
N LYS A 11 -9.12 38.40 22.76
CA LYS A 11 -9.16 39.30 21.59
C LYS A 11 -8.52 38.66 20.36
N LYS A 12 -9.34 37.97 19.57
CA LYS A 12 -9.01 37.45 18.23
C LYS A 12 -8.78 38.60 17.24
N ARG A 13 -7.64 39.30 17.32
CA ARG A 13 -7.16 40.12 16.20
C ARG A 13 -6.80 39.15 15.08
N ARG A 14 -7.63 39.09 14.02
CA ARG A 14 -7.26 38.40 12.77
C ARG A 14 -6.01 39.10 12.24
N ARG A 15 -4.84 38.53 12.46
CA ARG A 15 -3.60 39.09 11.90
C ARG A 15 -3.67 38.92 10.39
N VAL A 16 -3.25 39.93 9.64
CA VAL A 16 -3.22 39.85 8.17
C VAL A 16 -2.35 38.67 7.73
N SER A 17 -1.27 38.37 8.47
CA SER A 17 -0.45 37.17 8.30
C SER A 17 -1.26 35.87 8.35
N ASP A 18 -2.20 35.75 9.28
CA ASP A 18 -3.00 34.54 9.45
C ASP A 18 -3.99 34.36 8.29
N ILE A 19 -4.50 35.49 7.75
CA ILE A 19 -5.36 35.48 6.56
C ILE A 19 -4.55 35.09 5.32
N VAL A 20 -3.37 35.69 5.12
CA VAL A 20 -2.49 35.38 3.99
C VAL A 20 -2.05 33.91 4.02
N LEU A 21 -1.56 33.42 5.17
CA LEU A 21 -1.17 32.02 5.33
C LEU A 21 -2.35 31.07 5.07
N LYS A 22 -3.53 31.38 5.63
CA LYS A 22 -4.73 30.56 5.40
C LYS A 22 -5.11 30.56 3.92
N SER A 23 -5.11 31.71 3.25
CA SER A 23 -5.38 31.79 1.81
C SER A 23 -4.38 30.99 0.98
N LEU A 24 -3.08 31.05 1.31
CA LEU A 24 -2.05 30.26 0.63
C LEU A 24 -2.26 28.75 0.83
N ILE A 25 -2.63 28.31 2.04
CA ILE A 25 -2.94 26.89 2.34
C ILE A 25 -4.16 26.42 1.55
N PHE A 26 -5.22 27.22 1.49
CA PHE A 26 -6.42 26.86 0.70
C PHE A 26 -6.15 26.87 -0.80
N LEU A 27 -5.33 27.81 -1.28
CA LEU A 27 -4.93 27.86 -2.69
C LEU A 27 -4.08 26.63 -3.06
N SER A 28 -3.07 26.29 -2.25
CA SER A 28 -2.21 25.13 -2.52
C SER A 28 -2.99 23.82 -2.45
N SER A 29 -3.86 23.66 -1.44
CA SER A 29 -4.75 22.52 -1.32
C SER A 29 -5.72 22.44 -2.51
N GLY A 30 -6.28 23.57 -2.94
CA GLY A 30 -7.14 23.67 -4.11
C GLY A 30 -6.43 23.23 -5.40
N ILE A 31 -5.20 23.67 -5.62
CA ILE A 31 -4.37 23.27 -6.76
C ILE A 31 -4.11 21.76 -6.74
N VAL A 32 -3.71 21.19 -5.60
CA VAL A 32 -3.44 19.74 -5.48
C VAL A 32 -4.71 18.92 -5.77
N VAL A 33 -5.85 19.31 -5.21
CA VAL A 33 -7.14 18.64 -5.44
C VAL A 33 -7.55 18.76 -6.90
N ALA A 34 -7.46 19.96 -7.48
CA ALA A 34 -7.79 20.21 -8.89
C ALA A 34 -6.90 19.40 -9.84
N LEU A 35 -5.59 19.34 -9.59
CA LEU A 35 -4.67 18.53 -10.39
C LEU A 35 -4.98 17.04 -10.26
N THR A 36 -5.25 16.55 -9.06
CA THR A 36 -5.58 15.13 -8.83
C THR A 36 -6.88 14.75 -9.54
N LEU A 37 -7.93 15.54 -9.37
CA LEU A 37 -9.20 15.33 -10.07
C LEU A 37 -9.03 15.47 -11.58
N GLY A 38 -8.25 16.44 -12.04
CA GLY A 38 -7.91 16.63 -13.45
C GLY A 38 -7.21 15.41 -14.05
N MET A 39 -6.24 14.81 -13.35
CA MET A 39 -5.59 13.57 -13.79
C MET A 39 -6.56 12.39 -13.85
N ILE A 40 -7.42 12.24 -12.83
CA ILE A 40 -8.44 11.17 -12.82
C ILE A 40 -9.39 11.32 -14.00
N ILE A 41 -9.92 12.53 -14.23
CA ILE A 41 -10.82 12.82 -15.36
C ILE A 41 -10.10 12.61 -16.70
N TYR A 42 -8.86 13.09 -16.82
CA TYR A 42 -8.07 12.93 -18.03
C TYR A 42 -7.85 11.46 -18.38
N ILE A 43 -7.44 10.63 -17.41
CA ILE A 43 -7.29 9.18 -17.57
C ILE A 43 -8.63 8.52 -17.88
N ALA A 44 -9.72 8.95 -17.23
CA ALA A 44 -11.05 8.41 -17.47
C ALA A 44 -11.52 8.67 -18.90
N VAL A 45 -11.29 9.87 -19.44
CA VAL A 45 -11.67 10.23 -20.82
C VAL A 45 -10.78 9.49 -21.82
N LYS A 46 -9.45 9.66 -21.73
CA LYS A 46 -8.49 9.04 -22.66
C LYS A 46 -8.52 7.51 -22.63
N GLY A 47 -8.76 6.92 -21.46
CA GLY A 47 -8.79 5.47 -21.28
C GLY A 47 -9.99 4.78 -21.93
N THR A 48 -11.04 5.52 -22.31
CA THR A 48 -12.15 4.95 -23.07
C THR A 48 -11.80 4.69 -24.54
N GLU A 49 -10.83 5.41 -25.11
CA GLU A 49 -10.47 5.34 -26.54
C GLU A 49 -9.91 3.96 -26.94
N GLY A 50 -9.17 3.29 -26.04
CA GLY A 50 -8.64 1.95 -26.28
C GLY A 50 -9.43 0.83 -25.58
N MET A 51 -10.57 1.15 -24.96
CA MET A 51 -11.35 0.19 -24.17
C MET A 51 -12.21 -0.67 -25.10
N SER A 52 -12.01 -1.98 -25.05
CA SER A 52 -12.86 -2.95 -25.74
C SER A 52 -13.11 -4.16 -24.84
N LEU A 53 -14.19 -4.90 -25.08
CA LEU A 53 -14.45 -6.13 -24.33
C LEU A 53 -13.26 -7.09 -24.46
N ASN A 54 -12.70 -7.21 -25.66
CA ASN A 54 -11.52 -8.02 -25.95
C ASN A 54 -10.28 -7.55 -25.18
N PHE A 55 -10.09 -6.24 -25.00
CA PHE A 55 -8.99 -5.71 -24.18
C PHE A 55 -9.07 -6.18 -22.71
N LEU A 56 -10.27 -6.30 -22.15
CA LEU A 56 -10.44 -6.74 -20.77
C LEU A 56 -10.37 -8.26 -20.61
N THR A 57 -10.77 -9.03 -21.62
CA THR A 57 -10.88 -10.49 -21.53
C THR A 57 -9.69 -11.25 -22.09
N THR A 58 -8.82 -10.61 -22.86
CA THR A 58 -7.64 -11.26 -23.44
C THR A 58 -6.37 -11.02 -22.62
N PRO A 59 -5.42 -11.97 -22.61
CA PRO A 59 -4.05 -11.72 -22.15
C PRO A 59 -3.34 -10.71 -23.07
N ALA A 60 -2.37 -9.98 -22.51
CA ALA A 60 -1.50 -9.12 -23.31
C ALA A 60 -0.56 -9.97 -24.17
N PHE A 61 -0.33 -9.54 -25.41
CA PHE A 61 0.67 -10.11 -26.32
C PHE A 61 0.53 -11.62 -26.60
N SER A 62 -0.70 -12.13 -26.77
CA SER A 62 -0.93 -13.54 -27.14
C SER A 62 -0.77 -13.81 -28.64
N TYR A 63 0.38 -14.34 -29.05
CA TYR A 63 0.59 -14.88 -30.40
C TYR A 63 -0.47 -15.94 -30.76
N PRO A 64 -1.05 -15.99 -31.98
CA PRO A 64 -0.74 -15.23 -33.20
C PRO A 64 -1.49 -13.90 -33.34
N TYR A 65 -2.19 -13.46 -32.30
CA TYR A 65 -2.99 -12.24 -32.34
C TYR A 65 -2.20 -11.08 -31.72
N GLU A 66 -2.17 -9.92 -32.37
CA GLU A 66 -1.75 -8.66 -31.75
C GLU A 66 -2.81 -8.20 -30.73
N ASN A 67 -2.99 -9.00 -29.68
CA ASN A 67 -3.95 -8.73 -28.62
C ASN A 67 -3.32 -7.82 -27.57
N TYR A 68 -3.89 -6.64 -27.40
CA TYR A 68 -3.47 -5.64 -26.43
C TYR A 68 -4.14 -5.81 -25.06
N GLY A 69 -4.59 -7.03 -24.71
CA GLY A 69 -5.39 -7.27 -23.52
C GLY A 69 -4.65 -7.04 -22.19
N VAL A 70 -5.39 -7.08 -21.06
CA VAL A 70 -4.85 -6.86 -19.70
C VAL A 70 -5.31 -7.88 -18.66
N LEU A 71 -6.09 -8.91 -19.04
CA LEU A 71 -6.68 -9.84 -18.09
C LEU A 71 -5.63 -10.51 -17.19
N GLY A 72 -4.55 -11.02 -17.82
CA GLY A 72 -3.44 -11.65 -17.10
C GLY A 72 -2.81 -10.71 -16.08
N ASN A 73 -2.65 -9.43 -16.44
CA ASN A 73 -2.05 -8.42 -15.57
C ASN A 73 -2.95 -8.06 -14.38
N ILE A 74 -4.28 -8.01 -14.56
CA ILE A 74 -5.25 -7.82 -13.47
C ILE A 74 -5.07 -8.95 -12.46
N ILE A 75 -5.09 -10.19 -12.93
CA ILE A 75 -4.95 -11.38 -12.10
C ILE A 75 -3.60 -11.34 -11.36
N ASN A 76 -2.50 -11.14 -12.07
CA ASN A 76 -1.15 -11.07 -11.50
C ASN A 76 -1.05 -10.00 -10.41
N THR A 77 -1.66 -8.83 -10.62
CA THR A 77 -1.69 -7.74 -9.62
C THR A 77 -2.42 -8.17 -8.34
N LEU A 78 -3.55 -8.88 -8.48
CA LEU A 78 -4.29 -9.41 -7.33
C LEU A 78 -3.48 -10.46 -6.57
N TYR A 79 -2.80 -11.37 -7.27
CA TYR A 79 -1.91 -12.35 -6.63
C TYR A 79 -0.80 -11.67 -5.84
N LEU A 80 -0.13 -10.66 -6.44
CA LEU A 80 0.94 -9.91 -5.78
C LEU A 80 0.41 -9.22 -4.51
N VAL A 81 -0.71 -8.50 -4.60
CA VAL A 81 -1.32 -7.85 -3.42
C VAL A 81 -1.62 -8.85 -2.32
N VAL A 82 -2.31 -9.95 -2.65
CA VAL A 82 -2.75 -10.93 -1.64
C VAL A 82 -1.56 -11.63 -1.00
N ILE A 83 -0.62 -12.14 -1.79
CA ILE A 83 0.55 -12.87 -1.25
C ILE A 83 1.43 -11.94 -0.42
N THR A 84 1.69 -10.72 -0.92
CA THR A 84 2.48 -9.73 -0.17
C THR A 84 1.81 -9.39 1.16
N LEU A 85 0.49 -9.18 1.20
CA LEU A 85 -0.19 -8.87 2.46
C LEU A 85 -0.24 -10.04 3.44
N ILE A 86 -0.42 -11.27 2.96
CA ILE A 86 -0.40 -12.49 3.78
C ILE A 86 0.93 -12.62 4.52
N ILE A 87 2.03 -12.20 3.90
CA ILE A 87 3.38 -12.27 4.48
C ILE A 87 3.69 -11.01 5.30
N ALA A 88 3.57 -9.83 4.69
CA ALA A 88 4.02 -8.58 5.27
C ALA A 88 3.14 -8.11 6.44
N THR A 89 1.82 -8.36 6.41
CA THR A 89 0.93 -7.88 7.47
C THR A 89 1.17 -8.58 8.80
N PRO A 90 1.19 -9.93 8.89
CA PRO A 90 1.45 -10.59 10.17
C PRO A 90 2.84 -10.30 10.71
N VAL A 91 3.86 -10.30 9.84
CA VAL A 91 5.25 -10.02 10.24
C VAL A 91 5.39 -8.56 10.70
N GLY A 92 4.84 -7.62 9.95
CA GLY A 92 4.93 -6.19 10.27
C GLY A 92 4.14 -5.80 11.51
N VAL A 93 2.90 -6.29 11.65
CA VAL A 93 2.07 -6.06 12.84
C VAL A 93 2.68 -6.75 14.07
N GLY A 94 3.16 -7.98 13.93
CA GLY A 94 3.86 -8.70 15.00
C GLY A 94 5.11 -7.97 15.47
N ALA A 95 5.95 -7.50 14.55
CA ALA A 95 7.12 -6.70 14.85
C ALA A 95 6.74 -5.38 15.55
N ALA A 96 5.69 -4.70 15.10
CA ALA A 96 5.21 -3.47 15.72
C ALA A 96 4.70 -3.69 17.16
N ILE A 97 3.96 -4.77 17.41
CA ILE A 97 3.53 -5.17 18.76
C ILE A 97 4.74 -5.45 19.63
N TYR A 98 5.72 -6.22 19.13
CA TYR A 98 6.93 -6.53 19.88
C TYR A 98 7.70 -5.26 20.23
N LEU A 99 7.99 -4.40 19.26
CA LEU A 99 8.78 -3.19 19.46
C LEU A 99 8.10 -2.17 20.38
N THR A 100 6.76 -2.13 20.39
CA THR A 100 6.01 -1.14 21.18
C THR A 100 5.69 -1.64 22.58
N GLU A 101 5.24 -2.89 22.70
CA GLU A 101 4.73 -3.41 23.97
C GLU A 101 5.77 -4.27 24.71
N TYR A 102 6.63 -5.03 24.02
CA TYR A 102 7.54 -5.99 24.66
C TYR A 102 9.00 -5.52 24.75
N ALA A 103 9.49 -4.82 23.74
CA ALA A 103 10.89 -4.44 23.65
C ALA A 103 11.26 -3.43 24.75
N LYS A 104 12.38 -3.68 25.42
CA LYS A 104 12.96 -2.69 26.32
C LYS A 104 13.44 -1.51 25.50
N GLN A 105 13.01 -0.30 25.85
CA GLN A 105 13.47 0.92 25.20
C GLN A 105 14.98 1.08 25.46
N GLY A 106 15.78 1.03 24.40
CA GLY A 106 17.24 0.95 24.50
C GLY A 106 17.92 1.06 23.14
N ARG A 107 19.25 0.83 23.11
CA ARG A 107 20.06 0.97 21.88
C ARG A 107 19.57 0.06 20.75
N LEU A 108 19.21 -1.19 21.05
CA LEU A 108 18.75 -2.15 20.05
C LEU A 108 17.45 -1.70 19.38
N THR A 109 16.44 -1.31 20.16
CA THR A 109 15.16 -0.82 19.65
C THR A 109 15.36 0.43 18.78
N ARG A 110 16.22 1.36 19.21
CA ARG A 110 16.57 2.56 18.44
C ARG A 110 17.26 2.23 17.11
N ILE A 111 18.17 1.25 17.09
CA ILE A 111 18.83 0.80 15.86
C ILE A 111 17.81 0.17 14.90
N ILE A 112 16.91 -0.67 15.41
CA ILE A 112 15.86 -1.30 14.59
C ILE A 112 14.95 -0.21 13.99
N GLU A 113 14.46 0.73 14.81
CA GLU A 113 13.61 1.84 14.35
C GLU A 113 14.33 2.73 13.33
N PHE A 114 15.61 3.06 13.56
CA PHE A 114 16.40 3.82 12.60
C PHE A 114 16.60 3.07 11.27
N THR A 115 16.84 1.76 11.35
CA THR A 115 17.02 0.90 10.17
C THR A 115 15.72 0.79 9.38
N THR A 116 14.56 0.63 10.04
CA THR A 116 13.26 0.60 9.35
C THR A 116 12.92 1.94 8.71
N GLU A 117 13.22 3.07 9.37
CA GLU A 117 13.08 4.40 8.78
C GLU A 117 13.98 4.59 7.56
N THR A 118 15.23 4.12 7.63
CA THR A 118 16.18 4.19 6.50
C THR A 118 15.72 3.31 5.33
N LEU A 119 15.23 2.10 5.59
CA LEU A 119 14.67 1.20 4.58
C LEU A 119 13.49 1.84 3.85
N ALA A 120 12.61 2.57 4.55
CA ALA A 120 11.48 3.25 3.92
C ALA A 120 11.89 4.32 2.89
N GLY A 121 13.12 4.86 3.02
CA GLY A 121 13.70 5.84 2.10
C GLY A 121 14.43 5.25 0.89
N ILE A 122 14.62 3.93 0.83
CA ILE A 122 15.33 3.28 -0.28
C ILE A 122 14.48 3.32 -1.56
N PRO A 123 15.06 3.72 -2.72
CA PRO A 123 14.39 3.66 -4.01
C PRO A 123 13.92 2.24 -4.37
N SER A 124 12.70 2.11 -4.94
CA SER A 124 12.09 0.80 -5.24
C SER A 124 12.87 -0.03 -6.27
N ILE A 125 13.65 0.61 -7.15
CA ILE A 125 14.55 -0.08 -8.11
C ILE A 125 15.61 -0.92 -7.39
N ILE A 126 16.12 -0.45 -6.24
CA ILE A 126 17.14 -1.16 -5.47
C ILE A 126 16.54 -2.42 -4.87
N TYR A 127 15.30 -2.36 -4.38
CA TYR A 127 14.59 -3.56 -3.93
C TYR A 127 14.39 -4.57 -5.07
N GLY A 128 14.03 -4.12 -6.27
CA GLY A 128 13.90 -4.98 -7.45
C GLY A 128 15.20 -5.71 -7.80
N LEU A 129 16.30 -4.97 -7.91
CA LEU A 129 17.62 -5.54 -8.22
C LEU A 129 18.14 -6.44 -7.09
N PHE A 130 17.94 -6.04 -5.83
CA PHE A 130 18.28 -6.89 -4.69
C PHE A 130 17.47 -8.19 -4.72
N GLY A 131 16.16 -8.10 -4.89
CA GLY A 131 15.26 -9.26 -4.92
C GLY A 131 15.66 -10.24 -6.03
N SER A 132 15.94 -9.73 -7.22
CA SER A 132 16.34 -10.56 -8.37
C SER A 132 17.61 -11.35 -8.07
N VAL A 133 18.65 -10.68 -7.57
CA VAL A 133 19.95 -11.28 -7.26
C VAL A 133 19.84 -12.22 -6.06
N PHE A 134 19.14 -11.82 -5.00
CA PHE A 134 19.02 -12.59 -3.76
C PHE A 134 18.26 -13.89 -3.96
N PHE A 135 17.05 -13.83 -4.55
CA PHE A 135 16.21 -15.01 -4.74
C PHE A 135 16.79 -15.98 -5.79
N TYR A 136 17.44 -15.44 -6.83
CA TYR A 136 18.14 -16.27 -7.81
C TYR A 136 19.35 -16.97 -7.19
N ASN A 137 20.22 -16.26 -6.47
CA ASN A 137 21.47 -16.88 -5.98
C ASN A 137 21.24 -17.89 -4.86
N ILE A 138 20.36 -17.58 -3.91
CA ILE A 138 20.15 -18.39 -2.70
C ILE A 138 19.16 -19.52 -2.98
N PHE A 139 18.00 -19.21 -3.56
CA PHE A 139 16.91 -20.17 -3.72
C PHE A 139 16.83 -20.77 -5.12
N LYS A 140 17.67 -20.29 -6.07
CA LYS A 140 17.64 -20.71 -7.49
C LYS A 140 16.26 -20.53 -8.13
N VAL A 141 15.49 -19.57 -7.63
CA VAL A 141 14.16 -19.24 -8.17
C VAL A 141 14.34 -18.17 -9.24
N ASN A 142 13.84 -18.44 -10.44
CA ASN A 142 13.81 -17.47 -11.53
C ASN A 142 12.76 -16.38 -11.28
N TYR A 143 12.58 -15.47 -12.24
CA TYR A 143 11.48 -14.51 -12.21
C TYR A 143 10.15 -15.24 -11.98
N SER A 144 9.38 -14.79 -11.00
CA SER A 144 8.07 -15.37 -10.66
C SER A 144 7.22 -14.42 -9.84
N LEU A 145 5.90 -14.62 -9.84
CA LEU A 145 5.01 -13.87 -8.97
C LEU A 145 5.39 -14.01 -7.48
N LEU A 146 5.93 -15.16 -7.08
CA LEU A 146 6.42 -15.38 -5.72
C LEU A 146 7.61 -14.48 -5.38
N THR A 147 8.64 -14.44 -6.23
CA THR A 147 9.82 -13.59 -5.99
C THR A 147 9.46 -12.12 -6.03
N GLY A 148 8.50 -11.73 -6.87
CA GLY A 148 7.86 -10.41 -6.84
C GLY A 148 7.18 -10.11 -5.51
N ALA A 149 6.29 -11.00 -5.05
CA ALA A 149 5.55 -10.80 -3.82
C ALA A 149 6.45 -10.75 -2.57
N LEU A 150 7.51 -11.56 -2.54
CA LEU A 150 8.50 -11.56 -1.46
C LEU A 150 9.31 -10.25 -1.44
N THR A 151 9.77 -9.79 -2.61
CA THR A 151 10.47 -8.50 -2.73
C THR A 151 9.59 -7.35 -2.26
N LEU A 152 8.34 -7.32 -2.71
CA LEU A 152 7.36 -6.33 -2.26
C LEU A 152 7.08 -6.41 -0.76
N SER A 153 7.08 -7.61 -0.19
CA SER A 153 6.89 -7.80 1.26
C SER A 153 7.99 -7.10 2.05
N ILE A 154 9.25 -7.26 1.63
CA ILE A 154 10.41 -6.59 2.24
C ILE A 154 10.30 -5.07 2.10
N MET A 155 9.87 -4.60 0.94
CA MET A 155 9.73 -3.16 0.67
C MET A 155 8.61 -2.49 1.49
N VAL A 156 7.49 -3.19 1.70
CA VAL A 156 6.30 -2.66 2.38
C VAL A 156 6.38 -2.83 3.90
N LEU A 157 7.17 -3.79 4.38
CA LEU A 157 7.39 -4.10 5.80
C LEU A 157 7.65 -2.87 6.68
N PRO A 158 8.60 -1.96 6.34
CA PRO A 158 8.85 -0.77 7.15
C PRO A 158 7.63 0.13 7.29
N THR A 159 6.83 0.25 6.23
CA THR A 159 5.59 1.05 6.22
C THR A 159 4.57 0.45 7.19
N ILE A 160 4.34 -0.87 7.12
CA ILE A 160 3.41 -1.57 8.02
C ILE A 160 3.86 -1.48 9.47
N ILE A 161 5.15 -1.72 9.74
CA ILE A 161 5.70 -1.66 11.10
C ILE A 161 5.46 -0.28 11.69
N ARG A 162 5.91 0.79 11.00
CA ARG A 162 5.87 2.13 11.57
C ARG A 162 4.46 2.64 11.82
N THR A 163 3.59 2.53 10.82
CA THR A 163 2.20 2.98 10.93
C THR A 163 1.43 2.18 11.98
N THR A 164 1.72 0.88 12.13
CA THR A 164 1.14 0.06 13.21
C THR A 164 1.68 0.45 14.58
N GLN A 165 2.99 0.73 14.71
CA GLN A 165 3.56 1.22 15.98
C GLN A 165 2.91 2.54 16.42
N GLU A 166 2.73 3.48 15.49
CA GLU A 166 2.07 4.76 15.76
C GLU A 166 0.63 4.55 16.23
N ALA A 167 -0.11 3.63 15.58
CA ALA A 167 -1.45 3.26 16.00
C ALA A 167 -1.49 2.68 17.43
N ILE A 168 -0.57 1.77 17.78
CA ILE A 168 -0.48 1.19 19.13
C ILE A 168 -0.14 2.27 20.17
N LYS A 169 0.78 3.19 19.84
CA LYS A 169 1.19 4.30 20.71
C LYS A 169 0.05 5.30 20.99
N THR A 170 -0.96 5.39 20.12
CA THR A 170 -2.13 6.26 20.37
C THR A 170 -3.11 5.73 21.42
N VAL A 171 -3.01 4.45 21.79
CA VAL A 171 -3.87 3.88 22.83
C VAL A 171 -3.51 4.50 24.20
N PRO A 172 -4.46 5.04 24.98
CA PRO A 172 -4.17 5.63 26.28
C PRO A 172 -3.54 4.65 27.28
N MET A 173 -2.62 5.14 28.13
CA MET A 173 -1.98 4.31 29.16
C MET A 173 -2.97 3.78 30.21
N GLY A 174 -4.01 4.55 30.55
CA GLY A 174 -5.02 4.14 31.52
C GLY A 174 -5.74 2.83 31.16
N TYR A 175 -5.91 2.53 29.87
CA TYR A 175 -6.46 1.24 29.43
C TYR A 175 -5.53 0.06 29.74
N ARG A 176 -4.21 0.26 29.65
CA ARG A 176 -3.22 -0.77 29.98
C ARG A 176 -3.14 -0.99 31.48
N GLU A 177 -3.07 0.10 32.24
CA GLU A 177 -2.99 0.08 33.71
C GLU A 177 -4.25 -0.51 34.33
N GLY A 178 -5.44 -0.14 33.83
CA GLY A 178 -6.71 -0.70 34.30
C GLY A 178 -6.82 -2.21 34.08
N ALA A 179 -6.39 -2.71 32.93
CA ALA A 179 -6.37 -4.15 32.65
C ALA A 179 -5.41 -4.91 33.57
N VAL A 180 -4.22 -4.34 33.81
CA VAL A 180 -3.24 -4.92 34.75
C VAL A 180 -3.76 -4.87 36.19
N GLY A 181 -4.48 -3.81 36.59
CA GLY A 181 -5.13 -3.69 37.90
C GLY A 181 -6.21 -4.73 38.16
N LEU A 182 -6.84 -5.26 37.10
CA LEU A 182 -7.77 -6.40 37.16
C LEU A 182 -7.05 -7.77 37.16
N GLY A 183 -5.71 -7.79 37.19
CA GLY A 183 -4.90 -9.01 37.16
C GLY A 183 -4.73 -9.62 35.76
N ALA A 184 -5.07 -8.91 34.68
CA ALA A 184 -4.91 -9.43 33.33
C ALA A 184 -3.42 -9.52 32.93
N PRO A 185 -2.93 -10.68 32.43
CA PRO A 185 -1.56 -10.81 31.98
C PRO A 185 -1.33 -9.97 30.71
N LYS A 186 -0.08 -9.54 30.49
CA LYS A 186 0.31 -8.63 29.41
C LYS A 186 -0.21 -9.03 28.02
N TRP A 187 -0.12 -10.32 27.66
CA TRP A 187 -0.67 -10.82 26.39
C TRP A 187 -2.18 -10.66 26.28
N HIS A 188 -2.91 -10.91 27.38
CA HIS A 188 -4.35 -10.71 27.44
C HIS A 188 -4.72 -9.22 27.30
N THR A 189 -3.99 -8.34 27.99
CA THR A 189 -4.16 -6.88 27.85
C THR A 189 -3.95 -6.43 26.40
N ILE A 190 -2.88 -6.91 25.75
CA ILE A 190 -2.59 -6.55 24.36
C ILE A 190 -3.69 -7.05 23.41
N ARG A 191 -4.07 -8.32 23.53
CA ARG A 191 -5.05 -8.95 22.64
C ARG A 191 -6.48 -8.41 22.82
N THR A 192 -6.88 -8.12 24.06
CA THR A 192 -8.26 -7.80 24.40
C THR A 192 -8.52 -6.29 24.51
N VAL A 193 -7.50 -5.49 24.85
CA VAL A 193 -7.66 -4.05 25.09
C VAL A 193 -6.91 -3.24 24.04
N VAL A 194 -5.62 -3.47 23.86
CA VAL A 194 -4.77 -2.63 22.98
C VAL A 194 -5.10 -2.86 21.50
N LEU A 195 -5.02 -4.10 21.01
CA LEU A 195 -5.25 -4.42 19.59
C LEU A 195 -6.66 -4.06 19.10
N PRO A 196 -7.73 -4.22 19.89
CA PRO A 196 -9.04 -3.74 19.49
C PRO A 196 -9.14 -2.23 19.43
N SER A 197 -8.45 -1.51 20.33
CA SER A 197 -8.48 -0.04 20.37
C SER A 197 -7.73 0.61 19.20
N CYS A 198 -6.69 -0.03 18.65
CA CYS A 198 -5.89 0.53 17.55
C CYS A 198 -6.16 -0.11 16.18
N ILE A 199 -7.24 -0.88 16.03
CA ILE A 199 -7.48 -1.64 14.79
C ILE A 199 -7.65 -0.74 13.56
N ASP A 200 -8.24 0.45 13.72
CA ASP A 200 -8.40 1.41 12.61
C ASP A 200 -7.04 1.88 12.06
N GLY A 201 -6.04 2.02 12.93
CA GLY A 201 -4.67 2.34 12.52
C GLY A 201 -3.98 1.18 11.80
N ILE A 202 -4.19 -0.07 12.24
CA ILE A 202 -3.70 -1.27 11.55
C ILE A 202 -4.38 -1.45 10.18
N LEU A 203 -5.68 -1.17 10.09
CA LEU A 203 -6.40 -1.25 8.81
C LEU A 203 -5.91 -0.16 7.85
N THR A 204 -5.61 1.03 8.36
CA THR A 204 -5.02 2.12 7.58
C THR A 204 -3.63 1.74 7.06
N SER A 205 -2.80 1.07 7.86
CA SER A 205 -1.48 0.60 7.41
C SER A 205 -1.56 -0.41 6.27
N VAL A 206 -2.52 -1.35 6.35
CA VAL A 206 -2.79 -2.33 5.29
C VAL A 206 -3.30 -1.65 4.02
N ILE A 207 -4.22 -0.69 4.12
CA ILE A 207 -4.75 0.04 2.96
C ILE A 207 -3.65 0.87 2.27
N LEU A 208 -2.80 1.55 3.04
CA LEU A 208 -1.66 2.29 2.49
C LEU A 208 -0.67 1.36 1.77
N SER A 209 -0.45 0.18 2.34
CA SER A 209 0.40 -0.87 1.77
C SER A 209 -0.14 -1.42 0.45
N ILE A 210 -1.45 -1.65 0.35
CA ILE A 210 -2.11 -2.04 -0.91
C ILE A 210 -1.84 -0.99 -1.99
N GLY A 211 -2.05 0.28 -1.68
CA GLY A 211 -1.82 1.38 -2.61
C GLY A 211 -0.39 1.39 -3.13
N ARG A 212 0.59 1.14 -2.23
CA ARG A 212 1.99 1.01 -2.61
C ARG A 212 2.22 -0.19 -3.53
N ILE A 213 1.78 -1.38 -3.15
CA ILE A 213 1.97 -2.62 -3.92
C ILE A 213 1.41 -2.50 -5.34
N VAL A 214 0.16 -2.04 -5.46
CA VAL A 214 -0.50 -1.93 -6.77
C VAL A 214 0.18 -0.90 -7.65
N GLY A 215 0.79 0.14 -7.07
CA GLY A 215 1.53 1.19 -7.76
C GLY A 215 2.97 0.83 -8.15
N GLU A 216 3.53 -0.28 -7.63
CA GLU A 216 4.92 -0.62 -7.92
C GLU A 216 5.10 -1.16 -9.34
N SER A 217 6.13 -0.67 -10.03
CA SER A 217 6.55 -1.16 -11.35
C SER A 217 8.03 -1.51 -11.36
N ALA A 218 8.88 -0.64 -10.82
CA ALA A 218 10.33 -0.78 -10.83
C ALA A 218 10.79 -2.09 -10.15
N ALA A 219 10.30 -2.39 -8.94
CA ALA A 219 10.67 -3.62 -8.26
C ALA A 219 10.23 -4.86 -9.05
N LEU A 220 9.01 -4.83 -9.60
CA LEU A 220 8.37 -5.99 -10.23
C LEU A 220 8.97 -6.38 -11.58
N ILE A 221 9.45 -5.41 -12.38
CA ILE A 221 10.12 -5.70 -13.66
C ILE A 221 11.33 -6.62 -13.45
N PHE A 222 12.08 -6.42 -12.37
CA PHE A 222 13.27 -7.22 -12.04
C PHE A 222 12.97 -8.48 -11.23
N THR A 223 11.74 -8.73 -10.82
CA THR A 223 11.43 -9.89 -9.95
C THR A 223 10.28 -10.73 -10.47
N ALA A 224 9.12 -10.14 -10.71
CA ALA A 224 7.96 -10.86 -11.22
C ALA A 224 8.03 -11.04 -12.75
N GLY A 225 8.76 -10.15 -13.43
CA GLY A 225 8.93 -10.17 -14.86
C GLY A 225 7.82 -9.42 -15.60
N ILE A 226 7.73 -9.67 -16.90
CA ILE A 226 6.99 -8.87 -17.87
C ILE A 226 5.84 -9.67 -18.52
N ALA A 227 5.83 -11.00 -18.36
CA ALA A 227 4.87 -11.91 -18.99
C ALA A 227 3.41 -11.63 -18.56
N ALA A 228 2.46 -11.74 -19.49
CA ALA A 228 1.05 -11.45 -19.23
C ALA A 228 0.13 -12.67 -19.43
N GLU A 229 0.68 -13.88 -19.29
CA GLU A 229 -0.04 -15.13 -19.53
C GLU A 229 -1.12 -15.37 -18.47
N VAL A 230 -2.32 -15.76 -18.91
CA VAL A 230 -3.46 -16.03 -18.02
C VAL A 230 -3.33 -17.39 -17.35
N GLY A 231 -2.80 -18.43 -18.01
CA GLY A 231 -2.25 -19.66 -17.40
C GLY A 231 -3.07 -20.37 -16.30
N ILE A 232 -4.38 -20.15 -16.20
CA ILE A 232 -5.28 -20.79 -15.22
C ILE A 232 -6.32 -21.57 -16.01
N ASN A 233 -6.11 -22.87 -16.15
CA ASN A 233 -7.09 -23.77 -16.78
C ASN A 233 -7.77 -24.69 -15.75
N SER A 234 -7.18 -24.85 -14.55
CA SER A 234 -7.71 -25.64 -13.43
C SER A 234 -7.45 -24.99 -12.07
N LEU A 235 -8.21 -25.38 -11.03
CA LEU A 235 -8.01 -24.96 -9.64
C LEU A 235 -6.62 -25.35 -9.09
N GLY A 236 -6.00 -26.42 -9.63
CA GLY A 236 -4.62 -26.81 -9.31
C GLY A 236 -3.57 -25.83 -9.83
N ASP A 237 -3.86 -25.12 -10.93
CA ASP A 237 -2.93 -24.17 -11.57
C ASP A 237 -2.82 -22.85 -10.79
N ILE A 238 -3.72 -22.60 -9.82
CA ILE A 238 -3.70 -21.41 -8.96
C ILE A 238 -2.39 -21.32 -8.19
N PHE A 239 -1.94 -22.44 -7.61
CA PHE A 239 -0.66 -22.49 -6.89
C PHE A 239 0.53 -22.54 -7.84
N GLY A 240 0.38 -23.23 -8.98
CA GLY A 240 1.42 -23.27 -10.03
C GLY A 240 1.71 -21.89 -10.62
N LYS A 241 0.68 -21.05 -10.80
CA LYS A 241 0.82 -19.69 -11.34
C LYS A 241 1.74 -18.81 -10.51
N VAL A 242 1.76 -18.99 -9.19
CA VAL A 242 2.63 -18.22 -8.28
C VAL A 242 4.11 -18.41 -8.60
N MET A 243 4.48 -19.58 -9.12
CA MET A 243 5.85 -19.88 -9.56
C MET A 243 6.15 -19.41 -10.99
N ASN A 244 5.12 -19.01 -11.75
CA ASN A 244 5.27 -18.50 -13.10
C ASN A 244 5.54 -17.00 -13.10
N GLN A 245 6.11 -16.52 -14.21
CA GLN A 245 6.32 -15.09 -14.45
C GLN A 245 4.99 -14.38 -14.66
N GLY A 246 4.91 -13.13 -14.19
CA GLY A 246 3.70 -12.35 -14.30
C GLY A 246 3.91 -10.86 -14.05
N GLY A 247 3.77 -10.04 -15.09
CA GLY A 247 3.76 -8.60 -15.01
C GLY A 247 2.45 -8.09 -14.41
N SER A 248 2.54 -7.14 -13.48
CA SER A 248 1.38 -6.41 -12.94
C SER A 248 0.78 -5.44 -13.95
N LEU A 249 -0.38 -4.87 -13.62
CA LEU A 249 -1.02 -3.82 -14.40
C LEU A 249 -0.13 -2.58 -14.57
N THR A 250 0.64 -2.20 -13.55
CA THR A 250 1.59 -1.09 -13.61
C THR A 250 2.76 -1.36 -14.52
N VAL A 251 3.28 -2.59 -14.53
CA VAL A 251 4.33 -3.01 -15.48
C VAL A 251 3.79 -3.00 -16.90
N GLN A 252 2.55 -3.47 -17.11
CA GLN A 252 1.91 -3.44 -18.42
C GLN A 252 1.65 -2.02 -18.92
N LEU A 253 1.19 -1.14 -18.04
CA LEU A 253 1.02 0.29 -18.33
C LEU A 253 2.34 0.90 -18.82
N TYR A 254 3.43 0.62 -18.11
CA TYR A 254 4.76 1.11 -18.48
C TYR A 254 5.20 0.62 -19.87
N GLN A 255 4.95 -0.67 -20.18
CA GLN A 255 5.30 -1.22 -21.49
C GLN A 255 4.55 -0.55 -22.65
N TYR A 256 3.23 -0.38 -22.52
CA TYR A 256 2.44 0.31 -23.55
C TYR A 256 2.84 1.78 -23.69
N ALA A 257 3.17 2.44 -22.58
CA ALA A 257 3.66 3.81 -22.61
C ALA A 257 5.05 3.92 -23.28
N GLN A 258 5.94 2.94 -23.07
CA GLN A 258 7.27 2.91 -23.69
C GLN A 258 7.22 2.75 -25.22
N ARG A 259 6.27 1.94 -25.73
CA ARG A 259 6.15 1.67 -27.16
C ARG A 259 5.60 2.87 -27.95
N GLY A 260 4.78 3.69 -27.30
CA GLY A 260 4.30 4.96 -27.85
C GLY A 260 3.43 4.82 -29.11
N GLY A 261 3.23 5.93 -29.82
CA GLY A 261 2.46 5.96 -31.07
C GLY A 261 1.02 5.48 -30.91
N ALA A 262 0.60 4.54 -31.75
CA ALA A 262 -0.76 3.98 -31.75
C ALA A 262 -1.08 3.15 -30.49
N GLU A 263 -0.07 2.70 -29.74
CA GLU A 263 -0.26 1.90 -28.53
C GLU A 263 -0.52 2.75 -27.28
N MET A 264 -0.32 4.07 -27.35
CA MET A 264 -0.55 4.99 -26.25
C MET A 264 -2.01 4.97 -25.76
N LYS A 265 -2.97 4.70 -26.66
CA LYS A 265 -4.39 4.52 -26.30
C LYS A 265 -4.58 3.35 -25.32
N TYR A 266 -3.84 2.25 -25.51
CA TYR A 266 -3.89 1.10 -24.61
C TYR A 266 -3.20 1.38 -23.28
N ALA A 267 -2.17 2.24 -23.25
CA ALA A 267 -1.59 2.72 -22.00
C ALA A 267 -2.65 3.47 -21.16
N PHE A 268 -3.38 4.41 -21.75
CA PHE A 268 -4.47 5.10 -21.04
C PHE A 268 -5.60 4.16 -20.60
N SER A 269 -5.96 3.17 -21.43
CA SER A 269 -6.92 2.13 -21.03
C SER A 269 -6.43 1.31 -19.84
N THR A 270 -5.17 0.88 -19.84
CA THR A 270 -4.57 0.15 -18.71
C THR A 270 -4.53 1.01 -17.46
N ALA A 271 -4.25 2.32 -17.58
CA ALA A 271 -4.28 3.24 -16.44
C ALA A 271 -5.69 3.38 -15.85
N LEU A 272 -6.72 3.42 -16.69
CA LEU A 272 -8.12 3.44 -16.26
C LEU A 272 -8.49 2.14 -15.54
N VAL A 273 -8.13 0.98 -16.12
CA VAL A 273 -8.35 -0.33 -15.48
C VAL A 273 -7.63 -0.40 -14.13
N LEU A 274 -6.36 0.01 -14.06
CA LEU A 274 -5.59 0.09 -12.82
C LEU A 274 -6.30 0.97 -11.77
N LEU A 275 -6.78 2.15 -12.16
CA LEU A 275 -7.51 3.07 -11.28
C LEU A 275 -8.77 2.39 -10.73
N VAL A 276 -9.58 1.78 -11.59
CA VAL A 276 -10.80 1.06 -11.19
C VAL A 276 -10.47 -0.13 -10.27
N THR A 277 -9.44 -0.91 -10.60
CA THR A 277 -8.99 -2.03 -9.76
C THR A 277 -8.54 -1.54 -8.38
N VAL A 278 -7.76 -0.46 -8.30
CA VAL A 278 -7.34 0.13 -7.02
C VAL A 278 -8.54 0.61 -6.21
N LEU A 279 -9.52 1.27 -6.85
CA LEU A 279 -10.74 1.70 -6.17
C LEU A 279 -11.52 0.51 -5.61
N ILE A 280 -11.70 -0.55 -6.40
CA ILE A 280 -12.39 -1.77 -5.96
C ILE A 280 -11.66 -2.39 -4.76
N ILE A 281 -10.34 -2.59 -4.85
CA ILE A 281 -9.57 -3.18 -3.75
C ILE A 281 -9.67 -2.31 -2.49
N ASN A 282 -9.55 -0.98 -2.61
CA ASN A 282 -9.64 -0.07 -1.48
C ASN A 282 -11.03 -0.04 -0.85
N ILE A 283 -12.10 -0.08 -1.67
CA ILE A 283 -13.48 -0.17 -1.17
C ILE A 283 -13.69 -1.50 -0.44
N CYS A 284 -13.26 -2.62 -1.04
CA CYS A 284 -13.33 -3.94 -0.40
C CYS A 284 -12.59 -3.97 0.94
N ALA A 285 -11.36 -3.43 0.99
CA ALA A 285 -10.58 -3.33 2.22
C ALA A 285 -11.30 -2.49 3.28
N LYS A 286 -11.88 -1.34 2.91
CA LYS A 286 -12.69 -0.49 3.81
C LYS A 286 -13.97 -1.19 4.28
N LEU A 287 -14.63 -1.98 3.45
CA LEU A 287 -15.83 -2.72 3.83
C LEU A 287 -15.50 -3.85 4.82
N VAL A 288 -14.40 -4.57 4.60
CA VAL A 288 -13.89 -5.59 5.54
C VAL A 288 -13.53 -4.93 6.87
N ALA A 289 -12.80 -3.82 6.83
CA ALA A 289 -12.48 -2.98 8.00
C ALA A 289 -13.75 -2.59 8.78
N TYR A 290 -14.77 -2.07 8.08
CA TYR A 290 -16.04 -1.67 8.66
C TYR A 290 -16.76 -2.84 9.36
N ARG A 291 -16.77 -4.03 8.74
CA ARG A 291 -17.39 -5.22 9.34
C ARG A 291 -16.66 -5.69 10.60
N ILE A 292 -15.33 -5.66 10.60
CA ILE A 292 -14.51 -6.01 11.77
C ILE A 292 -14.80 -5.05 12.93
N ARG A 293 -14.94 -3.75 12.63
CA ARG A 293 -15.32 -2.73 13.63
C ARG A 293 -16.72 -2.96 14.19
N LYS A 294 -17.73 -3.15 13.33
CA LYS A 294 -19.12 -3.36 13.76
C LYS A 294 -19.28 -4.58 14.66
N LYS A 295 -18.53 -5.66 14.40
CA LYS A 295 -18.55 -6.86 15.25
C LYS A 295 -17.94 -6.64 16.64
N ARG A 296 -17.14 -5.58 16.83
CA ARG A 296 -16.44 -5.27 18.10
C ARG A 296 -17.05 -4.12 18.89
N SER A 297 -17.92 -3.32 18.28
CA SER A 297 -18.69 -2.27 18.97
C SER A 297 -19.98 -2.78 19.61
N VAL A 298 -20.19 -4.10 19.63
CA VAL A 298 -21.28 -4.84 20.29
C VAL A 298 -20.62 -5.77 21.28
#